data_AF-A0A817K7K5-F1
#
_entry.id   AF-A0A817K7K5-F1
#
_cell.length_a   1.000
_cell.length_b   1.000
_cell.length_c   1.000
_cell.angle_alpha   90.00
_cell.angle_beta   90.00
_cell.angle_gamma   90.00
#
_symmetry.space_group_name_H-M   'P 1'
#
loop_
_entity.id
_entity.type
_entity.pdbx_description
1 polymer ?
#
loop_
_entity_poly.entity_id
_entity_poly.type
_entity_poly.pdbx_seq_one_letter_code
_entity_poly.pdbx_strand_id
1 'polypeptide(L)'
;MANTMCHCVLLLLLITDGSISSLRITTSLSTQLYVVPFSTLLDNNGDGSFTHPYTSIQQALDHVERNRRHDIAAIRRTTIHLYPTHYFASAIRFDQVHSHIRLTTMSDKDAAFYEELATSEHTHRRLPTASISGGIPITGWISLGNNTYKAVVTQPIFVNQLFVANRRIVRTRIPMNQSEYLQYDAPLQDPNQARYGFQYAQGQFEFWPIDDAMVVVYHSWTTSHHYIDQIITSNRTVLFTNPSNSPIGTYVIQGQQRFHIENLCTSFAPNSFCFLNSTKTIYLMTDGSYDPTNVQIITPVNEFVVLLAGTDVSNPVKDVIIDNVAIQHSAWNISRTQQADYQAASFLTSAPLYIANATSIIISDVEVSHTGSYGVWIREGTNNVNIINSLITDTGAGGIRIGQMITPISIPTSSIHIISNEVSYGGNVFPSGVGIIIHRAMDVAIADNSVHHHRYTGVSVGWEWGYSPSYTSNIVVHGNYIYNIGQHILCDQGGIYTLGIQPGTIVTNNVIKNVFSYAAYMWGIYLDEGSSGIMVSNNVVYNIGWGGLFQHYGANNTIINNVFARTSVIQPP
;
A
#
# COMPACT_ATOMS: atom_id res chain seq x y z
N MET A 1 -18.30 54.44 2.16
CA MET A 1 -16.98 54.66 1.53
C MET A 1 -16.33 53.30 1.39
N ALA A 2 -16.45 52.71 0.20
CA ALA A 2 -15.98 51.37 -0.14
C ALA A 2 -14.60 51.47 -0.79
N ASN A 3 -13.70 50.54 -0.47
CA ASN A 3 -12.43 50.37 -1.17
C ASN A 3 -12.39 48.94 -1.75
N THR A 4 -12.58 48.87 -3.06
CA THR A 4 -12.38 47.68 -3.89
C THR A 4 -11.07 47.88 -4.64
N MET A 5 -10.01 47.14 -4.31
CA MET A 5 -8.78 47.13 -5.10
C MET A 5 -8.81 45.98 -6.11
N CYS A 6 -9.05 46.36 -7.36
CA CYS A 6 -8.88 45.51 -8.54
C CYS A 6 -7.38 45.54 -8.92
N HIS A 7 -6.68 44.40 -8.89
CA HIS A 7 -5.34 44.29 -9.43
C HIS A 7 -5.39 44.01 -10.93
N CYS A 8 -5.12 45.03 -11.74
CA CYS A 8 -4.82 44.90 -13.16
C CYS A 8 -3.39 44.34 -13.34
N VAL A 9 -3.25 43.22 -14.05
CA VAL A 9 -1.95 42.76 -14.57
C VAL A 9 -1.81 43.30 -15.99
N LEU A 10 -0.85 44.19 -16.18
CA LEU A 10 -0.44 44.75 -17.46
C LEU A 10 0.57 43.79 -18.12
N LEU A 11 0.22 43.18 -19.26
CA LEU A 11 1.13 42.33 -20.04
C LEU A 11 1.73 43.14 -21.20
N LEU A 12 3.06 43.27 -21.22
CA LEU A 12 3.82 43.85 -22.34
C LEU A 12 3.77 42.90 -23.54
N LEU A 13 3.31 43.39 -24.70
CA LEU A 13 3.36 42.71 -26.00
C LEU A 13 4.67 43.04 -26.71
N LEU A 14 5.49 42.01 -26.97
CA LEU A 14 6.51 42.03 -28.04
C LEU A 14 5.83 41.51 -29.32
N ILE A 15 5.80 42.36 -30.35
CA ILE A 15 5.27 42.04 -31.68
C ILE A 15 6.41 41.48 -32.53
N THR A 16 6.32 40.23 -32.95
CA THR A 16 6.97 39.73 -34.17
C THR A 16 6.06 38.71 -34.86
N ASP A 17 5.70 39.03 -36.11
CA ASP A 17 5.20 38.19 -37.20
C ASP A 17 4.00 37.24 -36.98
N GLY A 18 2.84 37.69 -37.49
CA GLY A 18 2.19 36.98 -38.60
C GLY A 18 1.63 35.57 -38.35
N SER A 19 0.90 35.33 -37.27
CA SER A 19 -0.15 34.31 -37.26
C SER A 19 -1.28 34.71 -36.30
N ILE A 20 -2.50 34.81 -36.82
CA ILE A 20 -3.69 34.99 -35.98
C ILE A 20 -4.05 33.60 -35.45
N SER A 21 -3.41 33.17 -34.37
CA SER A 21 -3.98 32.12 -33.52
C SER A 21 -5.10 32.76 -32.71
N SER A 22 -6.34 32.28 -32.90
CA SER A 22 -7.45 32.67 -32.04
C SER A 22 -7.11 32.26 -30.60
N LEU A 23 -6.74 33.24 -29.78
CA LEU A 23 -6.57 33.05 -28.35
C LEU A 23 -7.98 32.82 -27.78
N ARG A 24 -8.43 31.56 -27.74
CA ARG A 24 -9.62 31.19 -26.98
C ARG A 24 -9.30 31.43 -25.52
N ILE A 25 -9.73 32.57 -25.00
CA ILE A 25 -9.84 32.81 -23.57
C ILE A 25 -10.92 31.83 -23.07
N THR A 26 -10.51 30.63 -22.68
CA THR A 26 -11.37 29.73 -21.92
C THR A 26 -11.51 30.31 -20.52
N THR A 27 -12.62 30.99 -20.27
CA THR A 27 -13.04 31.31 -18.91
C THR A 27 -13.21 29.98 -18.15
N SER A 28 -12.25 29.66 -17.29
CA SER A 28 -12.31 28.49 -16.41
C SER A 28 -13.43 28.70 -15.39
N LEU A 29 -14.66 28.32 -15.72
CA LEU A 29 -15.73 28.15 -14.74
C LEU A 29 -15.33 27.00 -13.81
N SER A 30 -15.15 27.27 -12.52
CA SER A 30 -14.94 26.24 -11.52
C SER A 30 -16.29 25.74 -11.00
N THR A 31 -16.54 24.44 -11.10
CA THR A 31 -17.70 23.80 -10.48
C THR A 31 -17.33 23.36 -9.07
N GLN A 32 -18.20 23.63 -8.09
CA GLN A 32 -18.05 23.17 -6.71
C GLN A 32 -19.16 22.16 -6.43
N LEU A 33 -18.81 20.93 -6.08
CA LEU A 33 -19.75 19.86 -5.74
C LEU A 33 -19.56 19.46 -4.28
N TYR A 34 -20.65 19.25 -3.55
CA TYR A 34 -20.63 18.85 -2.15
C TYR A 34 -21.24 17.45 -1.99
N VAL A 35 -20.63 16.61 -1.16
CA VAL A 35 -21.09 15.23 -0.92
C VAL A 35 -21.30 15.01 0.57
N VAL A 36 -22.54 14.73 0.97
CA VAL A 36 -22.98 14.50 2.35
C VAL A 36 -23.77 13.18 2.38
N PRO A 37 -23.22 12.09 2.95
CA PRO A 37 -23.80 10.75 2.78
C PRO A 37 -24.99 10.44 3.71
N PHE A 38 -25.56 11.45 4.37
CA PHE A 38 -26.72 11.34 5.25
C PHE A 38 -27.82 12.30 4.83
N SER A 39 -29.05 11.99 5.23
CA SER A 39 -30.21 12.85 4.99
C SER A 39 -30.10 14.18 5.74
N THR A 40 -30.40 15.27 5.04
CA THR A 40 -30.46 16.62 5.60
C THR A 40 -31.90 17.14 5.56
N LEU A 41 -32.18 18.27 6.23
CA LEU A 41 -33.48 18.97 6.19
C LEU A 41 -33.79 19.59 4.81
N LEU A 42 -32.85 19.51 3.85
CA LEU A 42 -32.96 20.03 2.50
C LEU A 42 -33.46 18.92 1.53
N ASP A 43 -34.07 19.30 0.40
CA ASP A 43 -34.68 18.34 -0.54
C ASP A 43 -33.67 17.29 -1.05
N ASN A 44 -34.14 16.06 -1.24
CA ASN A 44 -33.32 14.90 -1.64
C ASN A 44 -32.93 14.90 -3.14
N ASN A 45 -33.38 15.90 -3.91
CA ASN A 45 -32.99 16.10 -5.31
C ASN A 45 -31.64 16.83 -5.39
N GLY A 46 -30.57 16.16 -4.94
CA GLY A 46 -29.22 16.72 -4.96
C GLY A 46 -28.75 17.09 -6.37
N ASP A 47 -28.45 18.36 -6.60
CA ASP A 47 -27.77 18.83 -7.82
C ASP A 47 -26.26 18.96 -7.62
N GLY A 48 -25.78 18.67 -6.40
CA GLY A 48 -24.38 18.78 -5.98
C GLY A 48 -24.01 20.16 -5.44
N SER A 49 -24.92 21.13 -5.46
CA SER A 49 -24.70 22.44 -4.87
C SER A 49 -24.55 22.37 -3.35
N PHE A 50 -24.08 23.45 -2.73
CA PHE A 50 -23.96 23.55 -1.27
C PHE A 50 -25.31 23.31 -0.55
N THR A 51 -26.42 23.76 -1.12
CA THR A 51 -27.75 23.58 -0.50
C THR A 51 -28.44 22.28 -0.90
N HIS A 52 -27.99 21.59 -1.95
CA HIS A 52 -28.53 20.29 -2.36
C HIS A 52 -27.37 19.33 -2.69
N PRO A 53 -26.60 18.90 -1.67
CA PRO A 53 -25.42 18.07 -1.87
C PRO A 53 -25.79 16.69 -2.43
N TYR A 54 -24.82 16.03 -3.06
CA TYR A 54 -24.93 14.62 -3.41
C TYR A 54 -24.78 13.73 -2.16
N THR A 55 -25.30 12.50 -2.21
CA THR A 55 -25.16 11.52 -1.12
C THR A 55 -24.02 10.55 -1.34
N SER A 56 -23.40 10.55 -2.52
CA SER A 56 -22.27 9.68 -2.83
C SER A 56 -21.25 10.37 -3.74
N ILE A 57 -19.99 9.91 -3.64
CA ILE A 57 -18.91 10.34 -4.54
C ILE A 57 -19.27 9.99 -5.99
N GLN A 58 -19.90 8.83 -6.23
CA GLN A 58 -20.31 8.40 -7.56
C GLN A 58 -21.26 9.39 -8.24
N GLN A 59 -22.25 9.93 -7.53
CA GLN A 59 -23.14 10.95 -8.10
C GLN A 59 -22.40 12.23 -8.52
N ALA A 60 -21.37 12.63 -7.76
CA ALA A 60 -20.52 13.76 -8.12
C ALA A 60 -19.66 13.47 -9.36
N LEU A 61 -19.16 12.25 -9.52
CA LEU A 61 -18.46 11.81 -10.73
C LEU A 61 -19.41 11.76 -11.95
N ASP A 62 -20.61 11.19 -11.79
CA ASP A 62 -21.64 11.13 -12.82
C ASP A 62 -22.09 12.54 -13.27
N HIS A 63 -22.05 13.52 -12.36
CA HIS A 63 -22.28 14.93 -12.69
C HIS A 63 -21.20 15.47 -13.65
N VAL A 64 -19.93 15.18 -13.38
CA VAL A 64 -18.82 15.61 -14.25
C VAL A 64 -18.94 14.95 -15.62
N GLU A 65 -19.24 13.65 -15.67
CA GLU A 65 -19.43 12.93 -16.92
C GLU A 65 -20.59 13.52 -17.74
N ARG A 66 -21.75 13.76 -17.12
CA ARG A 66 -22.90 14.39 -17.79
C ARG A 66 -22.52 15.76 -18.34
N ASN A 67 -21.85 16.61 -17.57
CA ASN A 67 -21.48 17.95 -18.04
C ASN A 67 -20.50 17.91 -19.22
N ARG A 68 -19.51 17.01 -19.20
CA ARG A 68 -18.59 16.84 -20.34
C ARG A 68 -19.30 16.44 -21.63
N ARG A 69 -20.34 15.61 -21.55
CA ARG A 69 -21.14 15.22 -22.74
C ARG A 69 -21.90 16.40 -23.34
N HIS A 70 -22.29 17.38 -22.54
CA HIS A 70 -23.04 18.56 -23.00
C HIS A 70 -22.15 19.67 -23.59
N ASP A 71 -20.89 19.76 -23.15
CA ASP A 71 -19.98 20.84 -23.55
C ASP A 71 -18.54 20.34 -23.69
N ILE A 72 -18.26 19.67 -24.81
CA ILE A 72 -16.97 19.02 -25.11
C ILE A 72 -15.81 20.03 -25.17
N ALA A 73 -16.10 21.31 -25.43
CA ALA A 73 -15.09 22.35 -25.62
C ALA A 73 -14.71 23.10 -24.33
N ALA A 74 -15.50 23.00 -23.25
CA ALA A 74 -15.23 23.70 -22.00
C ALA A 74 -14.44 22.82 -21.02
N ILE A 75 -13.18 23.18 -20.78
CA ILE A 75 -12.41 22.65 -19.65
C ILE A 75 -12.98 23.31 -18.38
N ARG A 76 -13.82 22.56 -17.64
CA ARG A 76 -14.33 22.98 -16.33
C ARG A 76 -13.58 22.25 -15.24
N ARG A 77 -12.86 23.01 -14.41
CA ARG A 77 -12.27 22.45 -13.19
C ARG A 77 -13.38 22.18 -12.19
N THR A 78 -13.43 20.96 -11.66
CA THR A 78 -14.43 20.60 -10.65
C THR A 78 -13.74 20.32 -9.33
N THR A 79 -14.16 20.96 -8.25
CA THR A 79 -13.76 20.57 -6.89
C THR A 79 -14.91 19.84 -6.22
N ILE A 80 -14.65 18.64 -5.72
CA ILE A 80 -15.60 17.81 -4.97
C ILE A 80 -15.20 17.87 -3.50
N HIS A 81 -16.08 18.41 -2.67
CA HIS A 81 -15.91 18.54 -1.22
C HIS A 81 -16.65 17.42 -0.51
N LEU A 82 -15.93 16.66 0.31
CA LEU A 82 -16.46 15.54 1.07
C LEU A 82 -16.70 15.94 2.53
N TYR A 83 -17.90 15.72 3.04
CA TYR A 83 -18.16 15.79 4.46
C TYR A 83 -17.23 14.82 5.21
N PRO A 84 -16.56 15.22 6.30
CA PRO A 84 -15.56 14.39 6.96
C PRO A 84 -16.18 13.20 7.73
N THR A 85 -16.45 12.12 7.01
CA THR A 85 -16.98 10.84 7.53
C THR A 85 -16.44 9.66 6.71
N HIS A 86 -16.86 8.44 7.06
CA HIS A 86 -16.59 7.25 6.25
C HIS A 86 -17.53 7.18 5.04
N TYR A 87 -16.93 7.08 3.86
CA TYR A 87 -17.56 6.72 2.59
C TYR A 87 -17.22 5.27 2.28
N PHE A 88 -18.11 4.36 2.67
CA PHE A 88 -18.04 2.97 2.26
C PHE A 88 -18.51 2.87 0.82
N ALA A 89 -17.57 2.66 -0.10
CA ALA A 89 -17.86 2.63 -1.52
C ALA A 89 -17.24 1.39 -2.17
N SER A 90 -17.86 0.95 -3.26
CA SER A 90 -17.10 0.23 -4.28
C SER A 90 -15.96 1.12 -4.78
N ALA A 91 -14.94 0.51 -5.37
CA ALA A 91 -13.82 1.21 -5.97
C ALA A 91 -14.25 2.48 -6.75
N ILE A 92 -13.77 3.64 -6.33
CA ILE A 92 -14.00 4.95 -6.97
C ILE A 92 -13.06 5.08 -8.16
N ARG A 93 -13.60 5.33 -9.35
CA ARG A 93 -12.82 5.37 -10.60
C ARG A 93 -12.85 6.75 -11.24
N PHE A 94 -11.66 7.32 -11.40
CA PHE A 94 -11.37 8.46 -12.26
C PHE A 94 -10.79 7.92 -13.56
N ASP A 95 -11.47 8.23 -14.67
CA ASP A 95 -10.98 7.97 -16.03
C ASP A 95 -10.72 9.31 -16.75
N GLN A 96 -10.45 9.26 -18.05
CA GLN A 96 -10.16 10.46 -18.85
C GLN A 96 -11.26 11.54 -18.77
N VAL A 97 -12.54 11.18 -18.59
CA VAL A 97 -13.62 12.19 -18.47
C VAL A 97 -13.56 12.96 -17.16
N HIS A 98 -12.92 12.36 -16.15
CA HIS A 98 -12.73 12.91 -14.81
C HIS A 98 -11.42 13.70 -14.65
N SER A 99 -10.74 14.04 -15.75
CA SER A 99 -9.59 14.94 -15.74
C SER A 99 -9.99 16.35 -15.29
N HIS A 100 -9.07 17.09 -14.64
CA HIS A 100 -9.30 18.42 -14.06
C HIS A 100 -10.21 18.43 -12.81
N ILE A 101 -10.19 17.35 -12.03
CA ILE A 101 -10.90 17.25 -10.75
C ILE A 101 -9.95 17.47 -9.58
N ARG A 102 -10.42 18.19 -8.57
CA ARG A 102 -9.89 18.16 -7.20
C ARG A 102 -10.87 17.44 -6.29
N LEU A 103 -10.43 16.44 -5.53
CA LEU A 103 -11.20 15.78 -4.49
C LEU A 103 -10.59 16.12 -3.12
N THR A 104 -11.37 16.70 -2.22
CA THR A 104 -10.88 17.16 -0.92
C THR A 104 -11.95 17.06 0.17
N THR A 105 -11.54 17.09 1.43
CA THR A 105 -12.46 17.20 2.57
C THR A 105 -12.97 18.63 2.69
N MET A 106 -14.26 18.77 3.05
CA MET A 106 -14.90 20.05 3.37
C MET A 106 -14.16 20.83 4.45
N SER A 107 -14.29 22.16 4.43
CA SER A 107 -13.83 23.00 5.53
C SER A 107 -14.63 22.72 6.81
N ASP A 108 -14.04 23.02 7.97
CA ASP A 108 -14.73 22.82 9.25
C ASP A 108 -16.04 23.60 9.36
N LYS A 109 -16.10 24.76 8.70
CA LYS A 109 -17.29 25.61 8.63
C LYS A 109 -18.40 24.96 7.80
N ASP A 110 -18.06 24.40 6.64
CA ASP A 110 -19.03 23.76 5.76
C ASP A 110 -19.55 22.46 6.37
N ALA A 111 -18.68 21.68 7.02
CA ALA A 111 -19.08 20.50 7.76
C ALA A 111 -20.04 20.84 8.91
N ALA A 112 -19.75 21.87 9.71
CA ALA A 112 -20.62 22.31 10.80
C ALA A 112 -22.02 22.75 10.31
N PHE A 113 -22.10 23.39 9.13
CA PHE A 113 -23.38 23.75 8.52
C PHE A 113 -24.28 22.53 8.26
N TYR A 114 -23.71 21.42 7.77
CA TYR A 114 -24.49 20.20 7.54
C TYR A 114 -24.82 19.44 8.83
N GLU A 115 -23.99 19.55 9.87
CA GLU A 115 -24.29 18.97 11.19
C GLU A 115 -25.56 19.59 11.79
N GLU A 116 -25.75 20.90 11.67
CA GLU A 116 -26.96 21.60 12.15
C GLU A 116 -28.23 21.21 11.37
N LEU A 117 -28.08 20.68 10.14
CA LEU A 117 -29.18 20.32 9.25
C LEU A 117 -29.47 18.81 9.19
N ALA A 118 -28.72 17.98 9.92
CA ALA A 118 -28.91 16.55 9.92
C ALA A 118 -30.27 16.17 10.54
N THR A 119 -31.07 15.35 9.84
CA THR A 119 -32.43 14.97 10.30
C THR A 119 -32.44 13.79 11.26
N SER A 120 -31.33 13.08 11.38
CA SER A 120 -31.14 11.97 12.30
C SER A 120 -30.05 12.31 13.29
N GLU A 121 -30.31 12.11 14.59
CA GLU A 121 -29.27 12.23 15.62
C GLU A 121 -28.13 11.24 15.31
N HIS A 122 -26.96 11.78 14.97
CA HIS A 122 -25.66 11.11 15.12
C HIS A 122 -25.45 9.78 14.37
N THR A 123 -26.11 9.52 13.24
CA THR A 123 -25.82 8.30 12.47
C THR A 123 -24.40 8.29 11.89
N HIS A 124 -23.76 9.46 11.71
CA HIS A 124 -22.45 9.59 11.08
C HIS A 124 -21.51 10.44 11.94
N ARG A 125 -20.45 9.81 12.47
CA ARG A 125 -19.43 10.48 13.28
C ARG A 125 -18.56 11.39 12.41
N ARG A 126 -18.41 12.66 12.81
CA ARG A 126 -17.41 13.57 12.22
C ARG A 126 -15.99 13.09 12.52
N LEU A 127 -15.24 12.88 11.45
CA LEU A 127 -13.82 12.52 11.46
C LEU A 127 -12.96 13.78 11.26
N PRO A 128 -11.63 13.70 11.44
CA PRO A 128 -10.72 14.79 11.08
C PRO A 128 -10.68 15.04 9.57
N THR A 129 -10.79 13.98 8.76
CA THR A 129 -10.80 14.01 7.29
C THR A 129 -11.82 13.01 6.74
N ALA A 130 -12.28 13.22 5.50
CA ALA A 130 -13.12 12.25 4.81
C ALA A 130 -12.33 10.97 4.52
N SER A 131 -12.91 9.80 4.84
CA SER A 131 -12.30 8.49 4.67
C SER A 131 -13.04 7.70 3.60
N ILE A 132 -12.38 7.46 2.46
CA ILE A 132 -12.87 6.57 1.40
C ILE A 132 -12.43 5.15 1.75
N SER A 133 -13.40 4.30 2.08
CA SER A 133 -13.15 2.97 2.62
C SER A 133 -13.54 1.88 1.62
N GLY A 134 -12.61 0.98 1.32
CA GLY A 134 -12.86 -0.26 0.55
C GLY A 134 -13.46 -1.39 1.38
N GLY A 135 -13.76 -1.14 2.65
CA GLY A 135 -14.33 -2.12 3.57
C GLY A 135 -15.83 -1.93 3.81
N ILE A 136 -16.36 -2.76 4.71
CA ILE A 136 -17.72 -2.65 5.23
C ILE A 136 -17.71 -2.85 6.76
N PRO A 137 -18.62 -2.20 7.50
CA PRO A 137 -18.82 -2.49 8.91
C PRO A 137 -19.42 -3.89 9.11
N ILE A 138 -18.88 -4.65 10.05
CA ILE A 138 -19.45 -5.90 10.54
C ILE A 138 -20.43 -5.60 11.66
N THR A 139 -21.66 -6.08 11.51
CA THR A 139 -22.75 -5.94 12.48
C THR A 139 -23.22 -7.31 12.97
N GLY A 140 -24.15 -7.33 13.93
CA GLY A 140 -24.73 -8.57 14.43
C GLY A 140 -23.80 -9.41 15.32
N TRP A 141 -22.89 -8.75 16.04
CA TRP A 141 -22.01 -9.41 17.01
C TRP A 141 -22.82 -10.03 18.16
N ILE A 142 -22.53 -11.29 18.45
CA ILE A 142 -23.13 -12.07 19.53
C ILE A 142 -22.02 -12.48 20.50
N SER A 143 -22.17 -12.14 21.78
CA SER A 143 -21.24 -12.58 22.83
C SER A 143 -21.36 -14.09 23.06
N LEU A 144 -20.20 -14.75 23.17
CA LEU A 144 -20.05 -16.16 23.53
C LEU A 144 -19.55 -16.34 24.97
N GLY A 145 -19.33 -15.24 25.70
CA GLY A 145 -18.64 -15.23 27.00
C GLY A 145 -17.11 -15.15 26.87
N ASN A 146 -16.42 -14.90 27.99
CA ASN A 146 -14.95 -14.80 28.06
C ASN A 146 -14.33 -13.86 27.00
N ASN A 147 -14.89 -12.66 26.84
CA ASN A 147 -14.48 -11.66 25.84
C ASN A 147 -14.47 -12.17 24.38
N THR A 148 -15.18 -13.25 24.10
CA THR A 148 -15.25 -13.85 22.78
C THR A 148 -16.61 -13.56 22.15
N TYR A 149 -16.58 -13.20 20.87
CA TYR A 149 -17.74 -12.80 20.10
C TYR A 149 -17.73 -13.51 18.76
N LYS A 150 -18.92 -13.67 18.17
CA LYS A 150 -19.05 -14.10 16.78
C LYS A 150 -19.99 -13.20 15.99
N ALA A 151 -19.73 -13.09 14.70
CA ALA A 151 -20.63 -12.48 13.73
C ALA A 151 -20.67 -13.33 12.46
N VAL A 152 -21.86 -13.46 11.86
CA VAL A 152 -22.02 -14.12 10.56
C VAL A 152 -22.05 -13.04 9.49
N VAL A 153 -21.15 -13.13 8.51
CA VAL A 153 -21.09 -12.18 7.40
C VAL A 153 -21.93 -12.65 6.22
N THR A 154 -22.45 -11.70 5.45
CA THR A 154 -23.19 -12.00 4.22
C THR A 154 -22.25 -12.54 3.14
N GLN A 155 -22.69 -13.61 2.46
CA GLN A 155 -21.97 -14.15 1.31
C GLN A 155 -22.00 -13.15 0.14
N PRO A 156 -20.94 -13.08 -0.70
CA PRO A 156 -19.80 -14.00 -0.84
C PRO A 156 -18.49 -13.58 -0.13
N ILE A 157 -18.55 -12.82 0.97
CA ILE A 157 -17.35 -12.23 1.59
C ILE A 157 -16.41 -13.30 2.20
N PHE A 158 -15.10 -13.10 2.02
CA PHE A 158 -14.02 -13.82 2.70
C PHE A 158 -13.24 -12.83 3.58
N VAL A 159 -13.01 -13.16 4.84
CA VAL A 159 -12.49 -12.22 5.84
C VAL A 159 -11.05 -12.56 6.19
N ASN A 160 -10.13 -11.74 5.70
CA ASN A 160 -8.69 -11.86 5.95
C ASN A 160 -8.14 -10.78 6.88
N GLN A 161 -8.89 -9.71 7.13
CA GLN A 161 -8.46 -8.56 7.91
C GLN A 161 -9.65 -8.01 8.69
N LEU A 162 -9.40 -7.55 9.91
CA LEU A 162 -10.36 -6.81 10.71
C LEU A 162 -9.70 -5.59 11.32
N PHE A 163 -10.45 -4.49 11.39
CA PHE A 163 -10.01 -3.24 11.98
C PHE A 163 -11.03 -2.76 13.00
N VAL A 164 -10.56 -2.35 14.18
CA VAL A 164 -11.39 -1.72 15.22
C VAL A 164 -10.70 -0.46 15.69
N ALA A 165 -11.43 0.65 15.76
CA ALA A 165 -10.89 1.94 16.21
C ALA A 165 -9.52 2.31 15.57
N ASN A 166 -9.41 2.16 14.24
CA ASN A 166 -8.19 2.38 13.45
C ASN A 166 -6.99 1.50 13.85
N ARG A 167 -7.25 0.29 14.35
CA ARG A 167 -6.22 -0.70 14.68
C ARG A 167 -6.52 -2.02 13.98
N ARG A 168 -5.50 -2.60 13.34
CA ARG A 168 -5.55 -3.95 12.79
C ARG A 168 -5.64 -4.98 13.91
N ILE A 169 -6.65 -5.84 13.84
CA ILE A 169 -6.75 -7.05 14.67
C ILE A 169 -5.97 -8.17 14.00
N VAL A 170 -5.18 -8.88 14.80
CA VAL A 170 -4.29 -9.92 14.30
C VAL A 170 -5.09 -11.18 13.99
N ARG A 171 -4.79 -11.86 12.88
CA ARG A 171 -5.33 -13.20 12.63
C ARG A 171 -4.76 -14.16 13.66
N THR A 172 -5.60 -15.03 14.20
CA THR A 172 -5.18 -16.15 15.05
C THR A 172 -4.00 -16.87 14.41
N ARG A 173 -2.98 -17.19 15.22
CA ARG A 173 -1.80 -17.90 14.76
C ARG A 173 -1.20 -18.82 15.82
N ILE A 174 -0.48 -19.83 15.36
CA ILE A 174 0.37 -20.70 16.18
C ILE A 174 1.82 -20.59 15.69
N PRO A 175 2.79 -20.29 16.58
CA PRO A 175 2.61 -19.98 17.99
C PRO A 175 1.87 -18.65 18.20
N MET A 176 1.18 -18.51 19.34
CA MET A 176 0.41 -17.29 19.67
C MET A 176 1.31 -16.09 19.93
N ASN A 177 2.51 -16.32 20.49
CA ASN A 177 3.54 -15.29 20.63
C ASN A 177 4.12 -14.96 19.26
N GLN A 178 4.07 -13.68 18.86
CA GLN A 178 4.46 -13.28 17.51
C GLN A 178 5.97 -13.40 17.24
N SER A 179 6.77 -13.43 18.30
CA SER A 179 8.24 -13.60 18.24
C SER A 179 8.67 -15.07 18.16
N GLU A 180 7.74 -16.02 18.31
CA GLU A 180 8.02 -17.45 18.25
C GLU A 180 7.60 -18.04 16.89
N TYR A 181 8.24 -19.15 16.51
CA TYR A 181 7.98 -19.85 15.25
C TYR A 181 7.97 -21.35 15.46
N LEU A 182 7.20 -22.06 14.64
CA LEU A 182 7.38 -23.50 14.45
C LEU A 182 8.58 -23.74 13.53
N GLN A 183 9.13 -24.96 13.59
CA GLN A 183 10.27 -25.37 12.78
C GLN A 183 9.96 -26.68 12.05
N TYR A 184 10.18 -26.72 10.73
CA TYR A 184 10.04 -27.96 9.97
C TYR A 184 11.29 -28.83 10.13
N ASP A 185 11.12 -30.16 10.15
CA ASP A 185 12.21 -31.12 10.34
C ASP A 185 13.09 -31.22 9.08
N ALA A 186 12.46 -31.39 7.92
CA ALA A 186 13.16 -31.60 6.66
C ALA A 186 12.34 -31.18 5.44
N PRO A 187 12.97 -30.73 4.35
CA PRO A 187 12.29 -30.56 3.06
C PRO A 187 11.92 -31.91 2.45
N LEU A 188 10.99 -31.91 1.48
CA LEU A 188 10.73 -33.12 0.69
C LEU A 188 11.92 -33.43 -0.22
N GLN A 189 12.14 -34.72 -0.51
CA GLN A 189 13.31 -35.16 -1.28
C GLN A 189 13.27 -34.73 -2.75
N ASP A 190 12.10 -34.77 -3.38
CA ASP A 190 11.94 -34.28 -4.75
C ASP A 190 11.83 -32.74 -4.75
N PRO A 191 12.72 -32.01 -5.46
CA PRO A 191 12.71 -30.55 -5.44
C PRO A 191 11.43 -29.90 -5.97
N ASN A 192 10.73 -30.56 -6.91
CA ASN A 192 9.46 -30.02 -7.42
C ASN A 192 8.36 -30.17 -6.36
N GLN A 193 8.30 -31.32 -5.69
CA GLN A 193 7.38 -31.55 -4.57
C GLN A 193 7.73 -30.70 -3.35
N ALA A 194 9.01 -30.42 -3.09
CA ALA A 194 9.46 -29.59 -1.98
C ALA A 194 8.98 -28.13 -2.08
N ARG A 195 8.46 -27.69 -3.23
CA ARG A 195 7.75 -26.40 -3.35
C ARG A 195 6.33 -26.45 -2.78
N TYR A 196 5.78 -27.65 -2.58
CA TYR A 196 4.42 -27.91 -2.14
C TYR A 196 4.35 -28.47 -0.72
N GLY A 197 5.45 -28.53 0.03
CA GLY A 197 5.37 -29.10 1.37
C GLY A 197 6.71 -29.42 2.00
N PHE A 198 6.63 -29.92 3.24
CA PHE A 198 7.78 -30.33 4.04
C PHE A 198 7.38 -31.37 5.09
N GLN A 199 8.38 -31.98 5.72
CA GLN A 199 8.21 -32.80 6.90
C GLN A 199 8.25 -31.94 8.17
N TYR A 200 7.25 -32.08 9.03
CA TYR A 200 7.09 -31.29 10.25
C TYR A 200 7.51 -32.06 11.51
N ALA A 201 7.84 -31.32 12.57
CA ALA A 201 8.21 -31.92 13.85
C ALA A 201 7.00 -32.49 14.58
N GLN A 202 7.21 -33.54 15.38
CA GLN A 202 6.12 -34.18 16.15
C GLN A 202 5.33 -33.14 16.98
N GLY A 203 4.00 -33.25 16.96
CA GLY A 203 3.10 -32.37 17.72
C GLY A 203 2.67 -31.07 17.03
N GLN A 204 3.24 -30.70 15.89
CA GLN A 204 2.98 -29.39 15.25
C GLN A 204 1.68 -29.30 14.44
N PHE A 205 1.05 -30.43 14.09
CA PHE A 205 -0.14 -30.49 13.22
C PHE A 205 -1.26 -31.36 13.81
N GLU A 206 -1.40 -31.38 15.14
CA GLU A 206 -2.43 -32.17 15.85
C GLU A 206 -3.82 -31.48 15.89
N PHE A 207 -4.09 -30.52 15.00
CA PHE A 207 -5.27 -29.65 15.03
C PHE A 207 -6.33 -30.02 13.99
N TRP A 208 -7.61 -29.87 14.35
CA TRP A 208 -8.79 -30.01 13.47
C TRP A 208 -9.77 -28.87 13.79
N PRO A 209 -10.39 -28.16 12.85
CA PRO A 209 -10.33 -28.18 11.37
C PRO A 209 -9.29 -27.21 10.76
N ILE A 210 -8.75 -27.55 9.58
CA ILE A 210 -7.68 -26.81 8.90
C ILE A 210 -8.08 -26.25 7.52
N ASP A 211 -9.35 -26.37 7.14
CA ASP A 211 -9.82 -26.12 5.77
C ASP A 211 -9.44 -24.72 5.26
N ASP A 212 -9.50 -23.71 6.14
CA ASP A 212 -9.14 -22.31 5.85
C ASP A 212 -7.86 -21.86 6.56
N ALA A 213 -7.09 -22.80 7.13
CA ALA A 213 -5.81 -22.51 7.76
C ALA A 213 -4.75 -22.21 6.69
N MET A 214 -3.82 -21.32 7.01
CA MET A 214 -2.75 -20.92 6.10
C MET A 214 -1.40 -21.11 6.76
N VAL A 215 -0.49 -21.82 6.10
CA VAL A 215 0.90 -21.98 6.54
C VAL A 215 1.74 -20.89 5.88
N VAL A 216 2.44 -20.10 6.69
CA VAL A 216 3.37 -19.07 6.22
C VAL A 216 4.78 -19.54 6.50
N VAL A 217 5.58 -19.75 5.45
CA VAL A 217 6.95 -20.24 5.53
C VAL A 217 7.92 -19.09 5.28
N TYR A 218 8.97 -18.98 6.11
CA TYR A 218 9.99 -17.95 5.99
C TYR A 218 11.20 -18.48 5.23
N HIS A 219 11.59 -17.76 4.18
CA HIS A 219 12.76 -18.05 3.35
C HIS A 219 13.88 -17.05 3.67
N SER A 220 14.55 -16.52 2.65
CA SER A 220 15.54 -15.44 2.79
C SER A 220 14.85 -14.07 2.76
N TRP A 221 14.69 -13.48 1.57
CA TRP A 221 14.02 -12.21 1.32
C TRP A 221 12.52 -12.34 1.02
N THR A 222 11.96 -13.55 1.13
CA THR A 222 10.54 -13.81 0.87
C THR A 222 9.89 -14.63 1.98
N THR A 223 8.55 -14.57 2.00
CA THR A 223 7.69 -15.53 2.68
C THR A 223 6.79 -16.18 1.64
N SER A 224 6.44 -17.45 1.83
CA SER A 224 5.43 -18.12 1.02
C SER A 224 4.19 -18.46 1.84
N HIS A 225 3.01 -18.21 1.27
CA HIS A 225 1.72 -18.38 1.93
C HIS A 225 0.94 -19.53 1.30
N HIS A 226 0.54 -20.52 2.10
CA HIS A 226 0.01 -21.78 1.60
C HIS A 226 -1.29 -22.21 2.25
N TYR A 227 -2.26 -22.65 1.46
CA TYR A 227 -3.37 -23.43 1.98
C TYR A 227 -2.96 -24.90 2.08
N ILE A 228 -3.41 -25.56 3.14
CA ILE A 228 -3.13 -26.99 3.35
C ILE A 228 -4.03 -27.81 2.41
N ASP A 229 -3.41 -28.71 1.65
CA ASP A 229 -4.08 -29.72 0.85
C ASP A 229 -4.28 -30.99 1.67
N GLN A 230 -3.19 -31.53 2.22
CA GLN A 230 -3.20 -32.80 2.93
C GLN A 230 -2.16 -32.82 4.06
N ILE A 231 -2.51 -33.49 5.15
CA ILE A 231 -1.56 -33.87 6.21
C ILE A 231 -1.42 -35.39 6.21
N ILE A 232 -0.20 -35.88 5.98
CA ILE A 232 0.17 -37.29 5.99
C ILE A 232 0.87 -37.58 7.33
N THR A 233 0.11 -38.09 8.30
CA THR A 233 0.61 -38.30 9.67
C THR A 233 1.64 -39.43 9.79
N SER A 234 1.58 -40.43 8.91
CA SER A 234 2.48 -41.60 8.94
C SER A 234 3.96 -41.25 8.75
N ASN A 235 4.26 -40.19 7.99
CA ASN A 235 5.62 -39.69 7.74
C ASN A 235 5.79 -38.20 8.10
N ARG A 236 4.83 -37.63 8.83
CA ARG A 236 4.78 -36.23 9.27
C ARG A 236 4.96 -35.23 8.12
N THR A 237 4.24 -35.42 7.02
CA THR A 237 4.31 -34.50 5.87
C THR A 237 3.08 -33.61 5.81
N VAL A 238 3.28 -32.32 5.57
CA VAL A 238 2.22 -31.39 5.14
C VAL A 238 2.41 -31.08 3.66
N LEU A 239 1.32 -31.14 2.91
CA LEU A 239 1.24 -30.78 1.49
C LEU A 239 0.31 -29.57 1.31
N PHE A 240 0.65 -28.73 0.34
CA PHE A 240 0.00 -27.46 0.04
C PHE A 240 -0.67 -27.50 -1.33
N THR A 241 -1.73 -26.72 -1.50
CA THR A 241 -2.45 -26.60 -2.77
C THR A 241 -1.75 -25.71 -3.79
N ASN A 242 -0.81 -24.87 -3.34
CA ASN A 242 -0.06 -23.92 -4.14
C ASN A 242 1.45 -23.98 -3.86
N PRO A 243 2.31 -23.72 -4.86
CA PRO A 243 3.75 -23.83 -4.71
C PRO A 243 4.38 -22.57 -4.11
N SER A 244 5.55 -22.72 -3.49
CA SER A 244 6.51 -21.64 -3.23
C SER A 244 7.32 -21.34 -4.50
N ASN A 245 8.03 -20.21 -4.54
CA ASN A 245 8.86 -19.85 -5.68
C ASN A 245 10.08 -20.77 -5.79
N SER A 246 10.76 -21.01 -4.67
CA SER A 246 11.89 -21.94 -4.56
C SER A 246 11.51 -23.12 -3.65
N PRO A 247 12.14 -24.31 -3.82
CA PRO A 247 11.93 -25.44 -2.91
C PRO A 247 12.09 -25.02 -1.43
N ILE A 248 11.16 -25.43 -0.57
CA ILE A 248 11.29 -25.23 0.87
C ILE A 248 12.56 -25.92 1.34
N GLY A 249 13.34 -25.26 2.20
CA GLY A 249 14.68 -25.72 2.60
C GLY A 249 15.85 -25.20 1.75
N THR A 250 15.61 -24.37 0.72
CA THR A 250 16.71 -23.76 -0.07
C THR A 250 17.55 -22.79 0.77
N TYR A 251 16.94 -22.04 1.68
CA TYR A 251 17.56 -20.94 2.42
C TYR A 251 17.60 -21.21 3.94
N VAL A 252 18.18 -22.33 4.36
CA VAL A 252 18.17 -22.76 5.79
C VAL A 252 18.81 -21.74 6.73
N ILE A 253 19.93 -21.13 6.34
CA ILE A 253 20.65 -20.17 7.19
C ILE A 253 19.79 -18.93 7.47
N GLN A 254 19.09 -18.43 6.47
CA GLN A 254 18.27 -17.21 6.57
C GLN A 254 16.89 -17.50 7.16
N GLY A 255 16.23 -18.55 6.66
CA GLY A 255 14.88 -18.93 7.05
C GLY A 255 14.83 -19.60 8.42
N GLN A 256 15.92 -20.25 8.86
CA GLN A 256 16.03 -20.98 10.13
C GLN A 256 14.89 -22.00 10.33
N GLN A 257 14.48 -22.61 9.21
CA GLN A 257 13.39 -23.58 9.11
C GLN A 257 12.03 -23.09 9.64
N ARG A 258 11.83 -21.76 9.72
CA ARG A 258 10.67 -21.17 10.40
C ARG A 258 9.41 -21.21 9.57
N PHE A 259 8.30 -21.46 10.26
CA PHE A 259 6.96 -21.21 9.77
C PHE A 259 5.99 -20.88 10.91
N HIS A 260 4.80 -20.41 10.56
CA HIS A 260 3.65 -20.34 11.46
C HIS A 260 2.37 -20.73 10.73
N ILE A 261 1.31 -21.00 11.50
CA ILE A 261 -0.01 -21.35 10.96
C ILE A 261 -0.99 -20.28 11.37
N GLU A 262 -1.73 -19.70 10.43
CA GLU A 262 -2.76 -18.68 10.65
C GLU A 262 -4.18 -19.24 10.48
N ASN A 263 -5.14 -18.48 11.01
CA ASN A 263 -6.58 -18.69 10.87
C ASN A 263 -7.11 -19.98 11.54
N LEU A 264 -6.64 -20.25 12.76
CA LEU A 264 -7.08 -21.38 13.56
C LEU A 264 -8.11 -20.92 14.60
N CYS A 265 -9.37 -21.29 14.39
CA CYS A 265 -10.50 -20.95 15.28
C CYS A 265 -10.53 -21.68 16.63
N THR A 266 -9.43 -22.34 16.98
CA THR A 266 -9.23 -23.04 18.26
C THR A 266 -8.16 -22.37 19.12
N SER A 267 -7.41 -21.38 18.58
CA SER A 267 -6.24 -20.78 19.23
C SER A 267 -6.33 -19.26 19.21
N PHE A 268 -6.89 -18.68 20.27
CA PHE A 268 -7.06 -17.23 20.40
C PHE A 268 -6.06 -16.62 21.37
N ALA A 269 -5.37 -15.58 20.91
CA ALA A 269 -4.75 -14.59 21.78
C ALA A 269 -5.72 -13.42 22.00
N PRO A 270 -5.58 -12.62 23.08
CA PRO A 270 -6.30 -11.36 23.21
C PRO A 270 -6.12 -10.48 21.97
N ASN A 271 -7.21 -9.85 21.49
CA ASN A 271 -7.26 -9.09 20.25
C ASN A 271 -6.84 -9.88 19.00
N SER A 272 -7.39 -11.09 18.85
CA SER A 272 -7.22 -11.89 17.64
C SER A 272 -8.54 -12.40 17.08
N PHE A 273 -8.56 -12.69 15.79
CA PHE A 273 -9.74 -13.21 15.12
C PHE A 273 -9.42 -14.39 14.19
N CYS A 274 -10.43 -15.20 13.92
CA CYS A 274 -10.39 -16.20 12.85
C CYS A 274 -11.67 -16.10 12.02
N PHE A 275 -11.65 -16.69 10.83
CA PHE A 275 -12.78 -16.79 9.93
C PHE A 275 -12.98 -18.22 9.46
N LEU A 276 -14.20 -18.75 9.63
CA LEU A 276 -14.63 -20.01 9.05
C LEU A 276 -15.45 -19.75 7.79
N ASN A 277 -14.94 -20.18 6.65
CA ASN A 277 -15.58 -19.95 5.36
C ASN A 277 -16.84 -20.81 5.18
N SER A 278 -16.86 -22.03 5.72
CA SER A 278 -17.98 -22.97 5.65
C SER A 278 -19.27 -22.41 6.27
N THR A 279 -19.14 -21.68 7.38
CA THR A 279 -20.27 -21.06 8.10
C THR A 279 -20.32 -19.54 7.96
N LYS A 280 -19.37 -18.95 7.22
CA LYS A 280 -19.20 -17.49 7.07
C LYS A 280 -19.18 -16.76 8.40
N THR A 281 -18.50 -17.35 9.38
CA THR A 281 -18.49 -16.85 10.75
C THR A 281 -17.13 -16.30 11.09
N ILE A 282 -17.11 -15.05 11.55
CA ILE A 282 -15.96 -14.45 12.22
C ILE A 282 -16.07 -14.80 13.70
N TYR A 283 -14.98 -15.27 14.29
CA TYR A 283 -14.82 -15.32 15.75
C TYR A 283 -13.74 -14.32 16.15
N LEU A 284 -14.03 -13.50 17.15
CA LEU A 284 -13.16 -12.45 17.66
C LEU A 284 -13.01 -12.62 19.17
N MET A 285 -11.78 -12.70 19.66
CA MET A 285 -11.48 -12.56 21.08
C MET A 285 -10.91 -11.16 21.32
N THR A 286 -11.56 -10.36 22.15
CA THR A 286 -11.06 -9.04 22.57
C THR A 286 -10.18 -9.19 23.82
N ASP A 287 -9.40 -8.16 24.13
CA ASP A 287 -8.69 -8.03 25.41
C ASP A 287 -9.58 -7.46 26.54
N GLY A 288 -10.87 -7.22 26.27
CA GLY A 288 -11.82 -6.58 27.18
C GLY A 288 -11.82 -5.05 27.12
N SER A 289 -11.00 -4.41 26.28
CA SER A 289 -10.94 -2.94 26.19
C SER A 289 -12.08 -2.33 25.37
N TYR A 290 -12.85 -3.14 24.64
CA TYR A 290 -14.00 -2.71 23.83
C TYR A 290 -15.05 -3.82 23.70
N ASP A 291 -16.30 -3.41 23.49
CA ASP A 291 -17.41 -4.29 23.19
C ASP A 291 -17.77 -4.22 21.69
N PRO A 292 -17.56 -5.30 20.91
CA PRO A 292 -17.89 -5.37 19.49
C PRO A 292 -19.33 -4.98 19.13
N THR A 293 -20.29 -5.03 20.06
CA THR A 293 -21.67 -4.59 19.78
C THR A 293 -21.82 -3.07 19.75
N ASN A 294 -20.86 -2.33 20.29
CA ASN A 294 -20.95 -0.88 20.50
C ASN A 294 -19.87 -0.10 19.72
N VAL A 295 -18.98 -0.79 19.01
CA VAL A 295 -17.92 -0.16 18.22
C VAL A 295 -17.98 -0.60 16.76
N GLN A 296 -17.52 0.28 15.87
CA GLN A 296 -17.40 -0.06 14.46
C GLN A 296 -16.19 -0.98 14.24
N ILE A 297 -16.45 -2.15 13.67
CA ILE A 297 -15.43 -3.10 13.23
C ILE A 297 -15.55 -3.24 11.72
N ILE A 298 -14.46 -3.01 10.99
CA ILE A 298 -14.45 -3.00 9.52
C ILE A 298 -13.69 -4.21 8.99
N THR A 299 -14.28 -4.91 8.02
CA THR A 299 -13.53 -5.83 7.14
C THR A 299 -13.37 -5.20 5.76
N PRO A 300 -12.18 -5.22 5.16
CA PRO A 300 -12.02 -4.92 3.74
C PRO A 300 -12.78 -5.90 2.85
N VAL A 301 -13.31 -5.40 1.72
CA VAL A 301 -13.93 -6.24 0.68
C VAL A 301 -13.46 -5.89 -0.73
N ASN A 302 -12.90 -4.71 -0.94
CA ASN A 302 -12.34 -4.26 -2.22
C ASN A 302 -10.82 -4.14 -2.15
N GLU A 303 -10.09 -4.69 -3.12
CA GLU A 303 -8.63 -4.53 -3.19
C GLU A 303 -8.21 -3.14 -3.73
N PHE A 304 -9.05 -2.56 -4.59
CA PHE A 304 -8.90 -1.19 -5.08
C PHE A 304 -9.91 -0.27 -4.42
N VAL A 305 -9.51 0.96 -4.09
CA VAL A 305 -10.38 1.94 -3.42
C VAL A 305 -10.52 3.20 -4.26
N VAL A 306 -9.41 3.76 -4.74
CA VAL A 306 -9.35 4.90 -5.66
C VAL A 306 -8.47 4.55 -6.85
N LEU A 307 -9.05 4.52 -8.04
CA LEU A 307 -8.32 4.30 -9.29
C LEU A 307 -8.31 5.56 -10.13
N LEU A 308 -7.11 6.05 -10.46
CA LEU A 308 -6.88 7.07 -11.48
C LEU A 308 -6.31 6.36 -12.70
N ALA A 309 -7.20 5.90 -13.59
CA ALA A 309 -6.83 5.03 -14.69
C ALA A 309 -7.49 5.45 -16.00
N GLY A 310 -6.70 6.05 -16.89
CA GLY A 310 -7.09 6.25 -18.29
C GLY A 310 -7.23 4.91 -19.01
N THR A 311 -8.03 4.86 -20.08
CA THR A 311 -8.23 3.61 -20.85
C THR A 311 -6.91 3.09 -21.43
N ASP A 312 -6.06 4.01 -21.84
CA ASP A 312 -4.75 3.76 -22.43
C ASP A 312 -3.91 5.05 -22.42
N VAL A 313 -2.67 4.94 -22.86
CA VAL A 313 -1.70 6.04 -22.89
C VAL A 313 -2.08 7.22 -23.79
N SER A 314 -2.93 7.00 -24.80
CA SER A 314 -3.46 8.07 -25.68
C SER A 314 -4.64 8.78 -25.04
N ASN A 315 -5.31 8.13 -24.08
CA ASN A 315 -6.47 8.63 -23.36
C ASN A 315 -6.21 8.67 -21.84
N PRO A 316 -5.19 9.40 -21.37
CA PRO A 316 -4.85 9.37 -19.96
C PRO A 316 -5.79 10.23 -19.11
N VAL A 317 -5.85 9.93 -17.81
CA VAL A 317 -6.37 10.85 -16.79
C VAL A 317 -5.39 12.02 -16.65
N LYS A 318 -5.86 13.27 -16.62
CA LYS A 318 -5.00 14.46 -16.56
C LYS A 318 -5.39 15.41 -15.43
N ASP A 319 -4.40 16.05 -14.81
CA ASP A 319 -4.61 17.21 -13.94
C ASP A 319 -5.61 16.92 -12.80
N VAL A 320 -5.37 15.85 -12.04
CA VAL A 320 -6.20 15.47 -10.90
C VAL A 320 -5.45 15.73 -9.60
N ILE A 321 -6.14 16.34 -8.65
CA ILE A 321 -5.64 16.60 -7.30
C ILE A 321 -6.50 15.81 -6.31
N ILE A 322 -5.87 15.03 -5.45
CA ILE A 322 -6.52 14.40 -4.30
C ILE A 322 -5.77 14.89 -3.07
N ASP A 323 -6.46 15.60 -2.19
CA ASP A 323 -5.84 16.19 -1.01
C ASP A 323 -6.70 16.11 0.24
N ASN A 324 -6.06 16.04 1.41
CA ASN A 324 -6.74 16.07 2.71
C ASN A 324 -7.84 15.00 2.83
N VAL A 325 -7.57 13.77 2.40
CA VAL A 325 -8.49 12.62 2.49
C VAL A 325 -7.75 11.37 2.98
N ALA A 326 -8.48 10.43 3.57
CA ALA A 326 -7.97 9.11 3.89
C ALA A 326 -8.50 8.07 2.87
N ILE A 327 -7.65 7.15 2.43
CA ILE A 327 -7.97 6.02 1.55
C ILE A 327 -7.62 4.74 2.32
N GLN A 328 -8.65 4.01 2.75
CA GLN A 328 -8.49 2.99 3.79
C GLN A 328 -9.16 1.65 3.46
N HIS A 329 -8.76 0.63 4.21
CA HIS A 329 -9.44 -0.68 4.27
C HIS A 329 -9.51 -1.40 2.92
N SER A 330 -8.37 -1.54 2.23
CA SER A 330 -8.31 -2.44 1.07
C SER A 330 -8.06 -3.89 1.47
N ALA A 331 -8.68 -4.80 0.72
CA ALA A 331 -8.54 -6.23 0.88
C ALA A 331 -7.25 -6.74 0.23
N TRP A 332 -6.90 -7.97 0.54
CA TRP A 332 -6.06 -8.81 -0.29
C TRP A 332 -6.75 -10.16 -0.51
N ASN A 333 -6.51 -10.76 -1.67
CA ASN A 333 -7.01 -12.10 -1.97
C ASN A 333 -5.93 -12.93 -2.67
N ILE A 334 -5.74 -14.16 -2.20
CA ILE A 334 -4.88 -15.16 -2.81
C ILE A 334 -5.75 -16.37 -3.11
N SER A 335 -5.80 -16.78 -4.37
CA SER A 335 -6.51 -18.01 -4.73
C SER A 335 -5.79 -19.24 -4.17
N ARG A 336 -6.53 -20.31 -3.87
CA ARG A 336 -5.96 -21.52 -3.26
C ARG A 336 -4.84 -22.17 -4.06
N THR A 337 -4.75 -21.90 -5.37
CA THR A 337 -3.72 -22.47 -6.25
C THR A 337 -2.68 -21.44 -6.72
N GLN A 338 -2.82 -20.17 -6.33
CA GLN A 338 -1.91 -19.10 -6.72
C GLN A 338 -0.57 -19.21 -5.98
N GLN A 339 0.53 -19.08 -6.70
CA GLN A 339 1.85 -18.90 -6.08
C GLN A 339 1.88 -17.53 -5.37
N ALA A 340 1.93 -17.57 -4.05
CA ALA A 340 2.00 -16.39 -3.18
C ALA A 340 3.40 -16.25 -2.58
N ASP A 341 4.40 -16.20 -3.46
CA ASP A 341 5.81 -16.09 -3.11
C ASP A 341 6.58 -15.47 -4.28
N TYR A 342 7.20 -14.31 -4.02
CA TYR A 342 8.21 -13.70 -4.88
C TYR A 342 8.86 -12.50 -4.17
N GLN A 343 10.03 -12.06 -4.66
CA GLN A 343 10.70 -10.83 -4.20
C GLN A 343 9.73 -9.65 -4.13
N ALA A 344 9.86 -8.80 -3.11
CA ALA A 344 9.04 -7.62 -2.91
C ALA A 344 7.51 -7.87 -2.82
N ALA A 345 7.06 -9.11 -2.55
CA ALA A 345 5.65 -9.53 -2.68
C ALA A 345 5.06 -9.19 -4.06
N SER A 346 5.86 -9.36 -5.11
CA SER A 346 5.55 -8.83 -6.44
C SER A 346 4.37 -9.48 -7.14
N PHE A 347 3.96 -10.68 -6.68
CA PHE A 347 2.78 -11.41 -7.12
C PHE A 347 1.45 -10.71 -6.82
N LEU A 348 1.45 -9.70 -5.94
CA LEU A 348 0.27 -8.88 -5.67
C LEU A 348 -0.05 -7.97 -6.85
N THR A 349 -1.31 -7.94 -7.26
CA THR A 349 -1.79 -7.25 -8.47
C THR A 349 -2.67 -6.03 -8.20
N SER A 350 -2.81 -5.63 -6.94
CA SER A 350 -3.74 -4.58 -6.49
C SER A 350 -3.11 -3.63 -5.46
N ALA A 351 -3.65 -2.41 -5.38
CA ALA A 351 -3.37 -1.42 -4.35
C ALA A 351 -4.61 -0.51 -4.17
N PRO A 352 -4.89 0.02 -2.96
CA PRO A 352 -6.02 0.90 -2.71
C PRO A 352 -5.96 2.16 -3.56
N LEU A 353 -4.79 2.81 -3.65
CA LEU A 353 -4.56 3.93 -4.54
C LEU A 353 -3.77 3.44 -5.76
N TYR A 354 -4.43 3.44 -6.91
CA TYR A 354 -3.89 2.88 -8.14
C TYR A 354 -3.90 3.93 -9.26
N ILE A 355 -2.74 4.19 -9.85
CA ILE A 355 -2.54 5.25 -10.85
C ILE A 355 -1.90 4.65 -12.10
N ALA A 356 -2.60 4.67 -13.23
CA ALA A 356 -2.14 4.11 -14.50
C ALA A 356 -2.62 4.98 -15.66
N ASN A 357 -1.83 5.09 -16.75
CA ASN A 357 -2.19 5.93 -17.90
C ASN A 357 -2.66 7.33 -17.43
N ALA A 358 -1.84 8.01 -16.65
CA ALA A 358 -2.20 9.28 -16.02
C ALA A 358 -1.07 10.31 -16.12
N THR A 359 -1.40 11.59 -16.12
CA THR A 359 -0.40 12.65 -16.12
C THR A 359 -0.82 13.87 -15.31
N SER A 360 0.15 14.53 -14.67
CA SER A 360 -0.09 15.69 -13.81
C SER A 360 -1.04 15.34 -12.67
N ILE A 361 -0.64 14.37 -11.84
CA ILE A 361 -1.42 13.93 -10.68
C ILE A 361 -0.74 14.44 -9.41
N ILE A 362 -1.52 15.02 -8.50
CA ILE A 362 -1.05 15.47 -7.20
C ILE A 362 -1.84 14.74 -6.13
N ILE A 363 -1.13 14.03 -5.25
CA ILE A 363 -1.65 13.40 -4.04
C ILE A 363 -0.95 14.11 -2.88
N SER A 364 -1.68 14.88 -2.07
CA SER A 364 -1.08 15.69 -1.01
C SER A 364 -1.86 15.66 0.30
N ASP A 365 -1.17 15.55 1.43
CA ASP A 365 -1.84 15.52 2.75
C ASP A 365 -2.88 14.37 2.83
N VAL A 366 -2.58 13.24 2.19
CA VAL A 366 -3.44 12.05 2.13
C VAL A 366 -2.93 11.00 3.12
N GLU A 367 -3.86 10.31 3.77
CA GLU A 367 -3.57 9.08 4.50
C GLU A 367 -3.94 7.86 3.63
N VAL A 368 -3.01 6.94 3.42
CA VAL A 368 -3.30 5.61 2.86
C VAL A 368 -2.98 4.57 3.92
N SER A 369 -4.01 3.93 4.48
CA SER A 369 -3.81 3.03 5.62
C SER A 369 -4.75 1.84 5.69
N HIS A 370 -4.45 0.90 6.58
CA HIS A 370 -5.26 -0.29 6.83
C HIS A 370 -5.43 -1.16 5.57
N THR A 371 -4.35 -1.35 4.81
CA THR A 371 -4.39 -1.97 3.47
C THR A 371 -4.03 -3.45 3.52
N GLY A 372 -4.48 -4.22 2.53
CA GLY A 372 -4.17 -5.65 2.39
C GLY A 372 -2.89 -5.94 1.60
N SER A 373 -2.52 -5.04 0.70
CA SER A 373 -1.35 -5.17 -0.19
C SER A 373 -0.41 -3.96 0.00
N TYR A 374 0.18 -3.44 -1.09
CA TYR A 374 0.86 -2.14 -1.07
C TYR A 374 -0.16 -1.01 -0.85
N GLY A 375 0.28 0.15 -0.35
CA GLY A 375 -0.58 1.33 -0.21
C GLY A 375 -0.86 2.03 -1.55
N VAL A 376 0.18 2.26 -2.34
CA VAL A 376 0.09 2.98 -3.62
C VAL A 376 0.76 2.20 -4.73
N TRP A 377 0.15 2.19 -5.92
CA TRP A 377 0.82 1.71 -7.14
C TRP A 377 0.70 2.71 -8.29
N ILE A 378 1.84 3.22 -8.74
CA ILE A 378 2.01 4.03 -9.95
C ILE A 378 2.54 3.15 -11.08
N ARG A 379 1.73 2.92 -12.10
CA ARG A 379 2.00 1.99 -13.20
C ARG A 379 2.49 2.65 -14.48
N GLU A 380 2.72 1.84 -15.50
CA GLU A 380 3.09 2.26 -16.85
C GLU A 380 2.11 3.26 -17.47
N GLY A 381 2.57 3.98 -18.50
CA GLY A 381 1.76 5.04 -19.12
C GLY A 381 1.57 6.28 -18.25
N THR A 382 2.21 6.34 -17.08
CA THR A 382 2.02 7.40 -16.09
C THR A 382 3.25 8.28 -15.99
N ASN A 383 3.06 9.61 -15.98
CA ASN A 383 4.14 10.56 -15.77
C ASN A 383 3.71 11.80 -14.98
N ASN A 384 4.67 12.56 -14.44
CA ASN A 384 4.40 13.78 -13.70
C ASN A 384 3.41 13.57 -12.53
N VAL A 385 3.79 12.68 -11.61
CA VAL A 385 3.02 12.39 -10.39
C VAL A 385 3.79 12.88 -9.19
N ASN A 386 3.10 13.59 -8.30
CA ASN A 386 3.65 14.07 -7.05
C ASN A 386 2.85 13.49 -5.88
N ILE A 387 3.53 12.78 -4.98
CA ILE A 387 2.99 12.34 -3.69
C ILE A 387 3.74 13.09 -2.61
N ILE A 388 3.04 13.97 -1.90
CA ILE A 388 3.65 14.98 -1.03
C ILE A 388 2.97 14.99 0.34
N ASN A 389 3.73 15.17 1.43
CA ASN A 389 3.23 15.39 2.79
C ASN A 389 2.17 14.36 3.24
N SER A 390 2.26 13.12 2.74
CA SER A 390 1.24 12.09 2.95
C SER A 390 1.73 11.02 3.92
N LEU A 391 0.79 10.31 4.54
CA LEU A 391 1.04 9.18 5.44
C LEU A 391 0.62 7.88 4.74
N ILE A 392 1.55 6.96 4.54
CA ILE A 392 1.28 5.62 4.02
C ILE A 392 1.66 4.63 5.12
N THR A 393 0.67 4.04 5.80
CA THR A 393 0.93 3.26 7.02
C THR A 393 0.01 2.05 7.20
N ASP A 394 0.37 1.12 8.10
CA ASP A 394 -0.38 -0.12 8.34
C ASP A 394 -0.76 -0.86 7.04
N THR A 395 0.25 -1.13 6.21
CA THR A 395 0.07 -1.82 4.93
C THR A 395 0.29 -3.33 5.07
N GLY A 396 -0.47 -4.11 4.28
CA GLY A 396 -0.34 -5.57 4.29
C GLY A 396 0.97 -6.03 3.65
N ALA A 397 1.42 -5.35 2.59
CA ALA A 397 2.73 -5.54 1.96
C ALA A 397 3.57 -4.26 2.12
N GLY A 398 3.95 -3.59 1.04
CA GLY A 398 4.80 -2.40 1.11
C GLY A 398 4.05 -1.06 1.15
N GLY A 399 4.77 0.05 1.04
CA GLY A 399 4.19 1.39 1.02
C GLY A 399 3.82 1.82 -0.40
N ILE A 400 4.81 2.25 -1.17
CA ILE A 400 4.65 2.84 -2.50
C ILE A 400 5.38 2.00 -3.53
N ARG A 401 4.68 1.62 -4.61
CA ARG A 401 5.20 0.83 -5.73
C ARG A 401 5.17 1.64 -7.02
N ILE A 402 6.30 1.73 -7.71
CA ILE A 402 6.46 2.54 -8.93
C ILE A 402 6.97 1.65 -10.07
N GLY A 403 6.34 1.77 -11.23
CA GLY A 403 6.76 1.10 -12.45
C GLY A 403 6.26 -0.33 -12.58
N GLN A 404 6.74 -1.00 -13.63
CA GLN A 404 6.27 -2.31 -14.09
C GLN A 404 7.38 -3.37 -14.00
N MET A 405 6.98 -4.62 -13.76
CA MET A 405 7.92 -5.74 -13.61
C MET A 405 8.10 -6.58 -14.88
N ILE A 406 7.19 -6.43 -15.84
CA ILE A 406 7.15 -7.23 -17.06
C ILE A 406 7.65 -6.36 -18.22
N THR A 407 8.53 -6.93 -19.04
CA THR A 407 9.04 -6.35 -20.28
C THR A 407 8.45 -7.06 -21.50
N PRO A 408 8.34 -6.41 -22.67
CA PRO A 408 8.72 -5.03 -22.96
C PRO A 408 7.76 -4.00 -22.35
N ILE A 409 8.28 -2.81 -22.04
CA ILE A 409 7.48 -1.68 -21.54
C ILE A 409 7.19 -0.74 -22.70
N SER A 410 5.91 -0.56 -23.04
CA SER A 410 5.51 0.30 -24.16
C SER A 410 5.79 1.79 -23.84
N ILE A 411 5.29 2.26 -22.70
CA ILE A 411 5.55 3.62 -22.21
C ILE A 411 5.93 3.55 -20.72
N PRO A 412 7.19 3.86 -20.39
CA PRO A 412 7.69 3.74 -19.03
C PRO A 412 7.09 4.78 -18.10
N THR A 413 6.94 4.41 -16.84
CA THR A 413 6.62 5.34 -15.76
C THR A 413 7.79 6.32 -15.59
N SER A 414 7.51 7.62 -15.57
CA SER A 414 8.57 8.64 -15.48
C SER A 414 8.15 9.91 -14.73
N SER A 415 9.13 10.72 -14.31
CA SER A 415 8.87 12.02 -13.65
C SER A 415 7.97 11.87 -12.41
N ILE A 416 8.39 11.01 -11.48
CA ILE A 416 7.65 10.71 -10.25
C ILE A 416 8.38 11.32 -9.05
N HIS A 417 7.65 12.06 -8.22
CA HIS A 417 8.21 12.70 -7.04
C HIS A 417 7.48 12.20 -5.78
N ILE A 418 8.22 11.55 -4.90
CA ILE A 418 7.78 11.10 -3.58
C ILE A 418 8.53 11.94 -2.55
N ILE A 419 7.86 12.98 -2.03
CA ILE A 419 8.51 14.06 -1.26
C ILE A 419 7.85 14.25 0.12
N SER A 420 8.64 14.31 1.19
CA SER A 420 8.17 14.67 2.54
C SER A 420 7.04 13.78 3.09
N ASN A 421 7.01 12.50 2.69
CA ASN A 421 6.00 11.55 3.18
C ASN A 421 6.52 10.77 4.39
N GLU A 422 5.59 10.25 5.20
CA GLU A 422 5.87 9.15 6.13
C GLU A 422 5.38 7.84 5.51
N VAL A 423 6.28 6.87 5.37
CA VAL A 423 5.97 5.52 4.91
C VAL A 423 6.34 4.54 6.02
N SER A 424 5.34 4.03 6.75
CA SER A 424 5.56 3.33 8.01
C SER A 424 4.77 2.02 8.19
N TYR A 425 5.24 1.16 9.10
CA TYR A 425 4.50 -0.03 9.58
C TYR A 425 3.99 -0.97 8.47
N GLY A 426 4.81 -1.26 7.46
CA GLY A 426 4.48 -2.17 6.36
C GLY A 426 4.84 -3.64 6.61
N GLY A 427 4.24 -4.52 5.82
CA GLY A 427 4.52 -5.96 5.75
C GLY A 427 3.66 -6.80 6.69
N ASN A 428 2.52 -6.27 7.16
CA ASN A 428 1.69 -6.93 8.19
C ASN A 428 1.10 -8.28 7.76
N VAL A 429 0.99 -8.53 6.46
CA VAL A 429 0.49 -9.79 5.87
C VAL A 429 1.59 -10.45 5.05
N PHE A 430 2.29 -9.67 4.23
CA PHE A 430 3.37 -10.09 3.34
C PHE A 430 4.67 -9.36 3.74
N PRO A 431 5.47 -9.94 4.66
CA PRO A 431 6.67 -9.28 5.18
C PRO A 431 7.68 -8.87 4.12
N SER A 432 7.69 -9.54 2.96
CA SER A 432 8.57 -9.22 1.83
C SER A 432 8.22 -7.90 1.12
N GLY A 433 7.12 -7.24 1.46
CA GLY A 433 6.80 -5.91 0.96
C GLY A 433 7.86 -4.87 1.33
N VAL A 434 8.14 -3.94 0.41
CA VAL A 434 9.16 -2.89 0.56
C VAL A 434 8.50 -1.55 0.86
N GLY A 435 9.14 -0.69 1.67
CA GLY A 435 8.61 0.64 1.96
C GLY A 435 8.34 1.47 0.71
N ILE A 436 9.37 1.74 -0.08
CA ILE A 436 9.23 2.37 -1.39
C ILE A 436 10.01 1.54 -2.41
N ILE A 437 9.34 1.05 -3.45
CA ILE A 437 9.98 0.28 -4.52
C ILE A 437 9.78 0.92 -5.88
N ILE A 438 10.90 1.10 -6.59
CA ILE A 438 10.93 1.38 -8.01
C ILE A 438 11.31 0.09 -8.72
N HIS A 439 10.39 -0.46 -9.51
CA HIS A 439 10.69 -1.57 -10.40
C HIS A 439 11.44 -1.05 -11.63
N ARG A 440 10.73 -0.78 -12.73
CA ARG A 440 11.27 -0.17 -13.95
C ARG A 440 10.58 1.17 -14.19
N ALA A 441 11.30 2.26 -13.92
CA ALA A 441 10.87 3.64 -14.09
C ALA A 441 12.08 4.56 -14.26
N MET A 442 11.86 5.76 -14.80
CA MET A 442 12.92 6.75 -15.03
C MET A 442 12.58 8.09 -14.39
N ASP A 443 13.58 8.94 -14.12
CA ASP A 443 13.37 10.30 -13.63
C ASP A 443 12.50 10.32 -12.36
N VAL A 444 12.93 9.60 -11.32
CA VAL A 444 12.20 9.48 -10.05
C VAL A 444 12.99 10.12 -8.92
N ALA A 445 12.34 10.96 -8.13
CA ALA A 445 12.88 11.51 -6.90
C ALA A 445 12.16 10.93 -5.68
N ILE A 446 12.92 10.29 -4.78
CA ILE A 446 12.49 9.91 -3.44
C ILE A 446 13.25 10.84 -2.48
N ALA A 447 12.61 11.92 -2.04
CA ALA A 447 13.26 13.00 -1.31
C ALA A 447 12.61 13.30 0.05
N ASP A 448 13.43 13.49 1.08
CA ASP A 448 13.01 14.01 2.39
C ASP A 448 11.88 13.20 3.07
N ASN A 449 11.75 11.91 2.76
CA ASN A 449 10.76 11.03 3.38
C ASN A 449 11.27 10.40 4.68
N SER A 450 10.35 10.06 5.58
CA SER A 450 10.58 9.18 6.73
C SER A 450 10.09 7.77 6.38
N VAL A 451 10.99 6.79 6.32
CA VAL A 451 10.64 5.39 6.00
C VAL A 451 11.02 4.48 7.16
N HIS A 452 10.05 3.84 7.82
CA HIS A 452 10.35 3.06 9.02
C HIS A 452 9.42 1.91 9.34
N HIS A 453 9.86 1.03 10.25
CA HIS A 453 9.06 -0.08 10.78
C HIS A 453 8.50 -1.00 9.69
N HIS A 454 9.22 -1.13 8.57
CA HIS A 454 8.97 -2.11 7.54
C HIS A 454 9.69 -3.41 7.87
N ARG A 455 9.06 -4.56 7.57
CA ARG A 455 9.58 -5.90 7.92
C ARG A 455 10.64 -6.47 6.96
N TYR A 456 10.95 -5.75 5.90
CA TYR A 456 11.99 -6.13 4.94
C TYR A 456 12.82 -4.89 4.58
N THR A 457 12.94 -4.53 3.30
CA THR A 457 13.74 -3.41 2.81
C THR A 457 12.99 -2.08 2.93
N GLY A 458 13.72 -1.00 3.23
CA GLY A 458 13.18 0.36 3.30
C GLY A 458 12.87 0.93 1.91
N VAL A 459 13.91 1.15 1.11
CA VAL A 459 13.81 1.63 -0.28
C VAL A 459 14.49 0.64 -1.22
N SER A 460 13.83 0.26 -2.32
CA SER A 460 14.37 -0.63 -3.37
C SER A 460 14.33 0.07 -4.72
N VAL A 461 15.43 0.07 -5.47
CA VAL A 461 15.52 0.71 -6.78
C VAL A 461 16.05 -0.25 -7.85
N GLY A 462 15.26 -0.45 -8.89
CA GLY A 462 15.59 -1.33 -10.01
C GLY A 462 14.99 -2.73 -9.87
N TRP A 463 14.95 -3.45 -10.99
CA TRP A 463 14.31 -4.77 -11.10
C TRP A 463 14.98 -5.70 -12.14
N GLU A 464 16.19 -5.35 -12.58
CA GLU A 464 16.89 -6.10 -13.61
C GLU A 464 18.03 -6.90 -12.99
N TRP A 465 17.91 -8.23 -13.01
CA TRP A 465 18.97 -9.12 -12.50
C TRP A 465 20.14 -9.17 -13.49
N GLY A 466 21.36 -8.99 -12.98
CA GLY A 466 22.58 -8.99 -13.77
C GLY A 466 22.77 -7.72 -14.61
N TYR A 467 23.47 -7.86 -15.73
CA TYR A 467 23.91 -6.74 -16.59
C TYR A 467 23.06 -6.54 -17.84
N SER A 468 21.84 -7.09 -17.86
CA SER A 468 20.89 -6.88 -18.95
C SER A 468 20.50 -5.40 -19.06
N PRO A 469 20.08 -4.94 -20.27
CA PRO A 469 19.56 -3.59 -20.43
C PRO A 469 18.45 -3.29 -19.42
N SER A 470 18.63 -2.21 -18.67
CA SER A 470 17.70 -1.78 -17.62
C SER A 470 16.83 -0.62 -18.11
N TYR A 471 15.58 -0.60 -17.67
CA TYR A 471 14.64 0.50 -17.87
C TYR A 471 14.57 1.43 -16.64
N THR A 472 15.65 1.44 -15.85
CA THR A 472 15.77 2.24 -14.63
C THR A 472 16.93 3.21 -14.76
N SER A 473 16.67 4.51 -14.73
CA SER A 473 17.70 5.55 -14.85
C SER A 473 17.26 6.86 -14.23
N ASN A 474 18.23 7.73 -13.93
CA ASN A 474 18.01 9.06 -13.35
C ASN A 474 17.16 9.03 -12.07
N ILE A 475 17.53 8.15 -11.13
CA ILE A 475 16.85 8.04 -9.85
C ILE A 475 17.61 8.85 -8.80
N VAL A 476 16.91 9.68 -8.04
CA VAL A 476 17.50 10.44 -6.93
C VAL A 476 16.86 9.99 -5.63
N VAL A 477 17.64 9.34 -4.77
CA VAL A 477 17.24 9.00 -3.40
C VAL A 477 17.98 9.95 -2.46
N HIS A 478 17.30 11.00 -2.01
CA HIS A 478 17.92 12.15 -1.35
C HIS A 478 17.30 12.49 0.01
N GLY A 479 18.13 12.76 1.03
CA GLY A 479 17.64 13.39 2.27
C GLY A 479 16.69 12.54 3.11
N ASN A 480 16.47 11.26 2.76
CA ASN A 480 15.50 10.42 3.47
C ASN A 480 16.04 9.98 4.83
N TYR A 481 15.13 9.84 5.79
CA TYR A 481 15.40 9.24 7.09
C TYR A 481 14.80 7.83 7.14
N ILE A 482 15.66 6.82 7.07
CA ILE A 482 15.28 5.42 6.95
C ILE A 482 15.68 4.68 8.21
N TYR A 483 14.73 4.16 8.98
CA TYR A 483 15.06 3.55 10.27
C TYR A 483 14.14 2.42 10.73
N ASN A 484 14.63 1.56 11.63
CA ASN A 484 13.87 0.43 12.16
C ASN A 484 13.35 -0.48 11.03
N ILE A 485 14.26 -0.91 10.16
CA ILE A 485 13.98 -1.68 8.95
C ILE A 485 14.30 -3.17 9.19
N GLY A 486 13.52 -4.05 8.58
CA GLY A 486 13.62 -5.50 8.70
C GLY A 486 12.92 -6.08 9.92
N GLN A 487 12.90 -5.35 11.04
CA GLN A 487 12.19 -5.73 12.26
C GLN A 487 12.50 -7.17 12.74
N HIS A 488 13.68 -7.69 12.41
CA HIS A 488 14.07 -9.08 12.68
C HIS A 488 13.12 -10.12 12.07
N ILE A 489 12.50 -9.87 10.91
CA ILE A 489 11.54 -10.80 10.29
C ILE A 489 12.16 -11.59 9.14
N LEU A 490 12.67 -10.90 8.12
CA LEU A 490 13.31 -11.50 6.93
C LEU A 490 14.82 -11.26 6.93
N CYS A 491 15.50 -11.79 5.92
CA CYS A 491 16.93 -11.62 5.65
C CYS A 491 17.16 -11.05 4.25
N ASP A 492 18.43 -10.82 3.94
CA ASP A 492 18.91 -10.37 2.62
C ASP A 492 18.29 -9.06 2.17
N GLN A 493 18.53 -8.02 2.97
CA GLN A 493 17.80 -6.77 2.91
C GLN A 493 18.72 -5.55 3.06
N GLY A 494 18.22 -4.40 2.60
CA GLY A 494 18.87 -3.10 2.75
C GLY A 494 17.98 -2.07 3.45
N GLY A 495 18.59 -1.06 4.08
CA GLY A 495 17.91 0.21 4.29
C GLY A 495 17.55 0.83 2.93
N ILE A 496 18.57 0.92 2.05
CA ILE A 496 18.42 1.17 0.62
C ILE A 496 19.02 -0.01 -0.14
N TYR A 497 18.27 -0.57 -1.08
CA TYR A 497 18.64 -1.69 -1.95
C TYR A 497 18.59 -1.25 -3.41
N THR A 498 19.54 -1.70 -4.24
CA THR A 498 19.51 -1.48 -5.69
C THR A 498 19.76 -2.75 -6.47
N LEU A 499 19.19 -2.87 -7.68
CA LEU A 499 19.35 -4.02 -8.56
C LEU A 499 19.49 -3.60 -10.04
N GLY A 500 20.50 -4.11 -10.74
CA GLY A 500 20.74 -3.87 -12.17
C GLY A 500 21.40 -2.54 -12.54
N ILE A 501 21.66 -2.34 -13.83
CA ILE A 501 22.32 -1.15 -14.39
C ILE A 501 21.42 0.09 -14.22
N GLN A 502 21.93 1.19 -13.67
CA GLN A 502 21.12 2.35 -13.27
C GLN A 502 21.85 3.69 -13.50
N PRO A 503 22.10 4.09 -14.77
CA PRO A 503 22.82 5.32 -15.07
C PRO A 503 22.08 6.55 -14.54
N GLY A 504 22.84 7.54 -14.08
CA GLY A 504 22.29 8.78 -13.53
C GLY A 504 21.67 8.62 -12.13
N THR A 505 21.77 7.43 -11.52
CA THR A 505 21.22 7.21 -10.17
C THR A 505 22.15 7.72 -9.08
N ILE A 506 21.58 8.48 -8.15
CA ILE A 506 22.28 9.11 -7.03
C ILE A 506 21.55 8.77 -5.73
N VAL A 507 22.26 8.14 -4.81
CA VAL A 507 21.84 7.89 -3.43
C VAL A 507 22.65 8.81 -2.52
N THR A 508 22.05 9.92 -2.07
CA THR A 508 22.82 10.97 -1.36
C THR A 508 22.12 11.60 -0.17
N ASN A 509 22.91 11.97 0.85
CA ASN A 509 22.43 12.68 2.04
C ASN A 509 21.34 11.95 2.84
N ASN A 510 21.20 10.63 2.69
CA ASN A 510 20.26 9.85 3.49
C ASN A 510 20.84 9.55 4.86
N VAL A 511 19.97 9.41 5.85
CA VAL A 511 20.31 8.89 7.18
C VAL A 511 19.65 7.54 7.36
N ILE A 512 20.45 6.48 7.51
CA ILE A 512 19.99 5.09 7.60
C ILE A 512 20.43 4.50 8.94
N LYS A 513 19.48 3.97 9.73
CA LYS A 513 19.83 3.30 10.98
C LYS A 513 18.93 2.15 11.38
N ASN A 514 19.39 1.30 12.29
CA ASN A 514 18.59 0.22 12.87
C ASN A 514 18.00 -0.70 11.78
N VAL A 515 18.87 -1.26 10.94
CA VAL A 515 18.49 -2.24 9.92
C VAL A 515 18.91 -3.62 10.40
N PHE A 516 17.91 -4.47 10.69
CA PHE A 516 18.13 -5.78 11.31
C PHE A 516 17.27 -6.86 10.66
N SER A 517 17.92 -7.91 10.20
CA SER A 517 17.28 -9.13 9.72
C SER A 517 17.12 -10.15 10.84
N TYR A 518 16.41 -11.24 10.54
CA TYR A 518 16.23 -12.33 11.49
C TYR A 518 17.55 -13.04 11.84
N ALA A 519 18.36 -13.40 10.84
CA ALA A 519 19.56 -14.21 11.03
C ALA A 519 20.79 -13.74 10.24
N ALA A 520 20.60 -13.32 8.98
CA ALA A 520 21.72 -13.04 8.07
C ALA A 520 21.35 -11.96 7.03
N TYR A 521 22.38 -11.46 6.35
CA TYR A 521 22.35 -10.59 5.17
C TYR A 521 21.54 -9.30 5.40
N MET A 522 22.14 -8.34 6.11
CA MET A 522 21.49 -7.07 6.45
C MET A 522 22.45 -5.89 6.31
N TRP A 523 22.12 -4.96 5.43
CA TRP A 523 23.01 -3.86 5.10
C TRP A 523 22.31 -2.51 5.17
N GLY A 524 23.09 -1.45 5.36
CA GLY A 524 22.58 -0.09 5.31
C GLY A 524 22.23 0.28 3.87
N ILE A 525 23.25 0.26 3.02
CA ILE A 525 23.12 0.41 1.56
C ILE A 525 23.58 -0.89 0.90
N TYR A 526 22.69 -1.51 0.14
CA TYR A 526 22.94 -2.78 -0.55
C TYR A 526 22.85 -2.58 -2.06
N LEU A 527 24.01 -2.56 -2.71
CA LEU A 527 24.12 -2.55 -4.17
C LEU A 527 24.16 -4.00 -4.65
N ASP A 528 23.01 -4.58 -4.93
CA ASP A 528 22.86 -5.99 -5.31
C ASP A 528 23.16 -6.23 -6.81
N GLU A 529 22.95 -7.46 -7.28
CA GLU A 529 23.41 -7.97 -8.56
C GLU A 529 23.23 -6.99 -9.73
N GLY A 530 24.32 -6.71 -10.44
CA GLY A 530 24.32 -5.84 -11.62
C GLY A 530 24.23 -4.34 -11.31
N SER A 531 24.06 -3.94 -10.05
CA SER A 531 24.04 -2.52 -9.63
C SER A 531 25.24 -1.77 -10.19
N SER A 532 24.99 -0.90 -11.16
CA SER A 532 26.06 -0.26 -11.93
C SER A 532 25.79 1.19 -12.32
N GLY A 533 26.83 2.01 -12.33
CA GLY A 533 26.73 3.43 -12.69
C GLY A 533 26.03 4.29 -11.64
N ILE A 534 26.01 3.82 -10.39
CA ILE A 534 25.34 4.47 -9.26
C ILE A 534 26.34 5.31 -8.46
N MET A 535 25.96 6.54 -8.11
CA MET A 535 26.69 7.36 -7.14
C MET A 535 26.07 7.20 -5.76
N VAL A 536 26.86 6.78 -4.78
CA VAL A 536 26.47 6.74 -3.37
C VAL A 536 27.33 7.75 -2.62
N SER A 537 26.74 8.85 -2.16
CA SER A 537 27.51 9.95 -1.57
C SER A 537 26.87 10.62 -0.35
N ASN A 538 27.68 11.14 0.57
CA ASN A 538 27.20 11.96 1.69
C ASN A 538 26.15 11.30 2.61
N ASN A 539 26.02 9.97 2.61
CA ASN A 539 25.06 9.28 3.46
C ASN A 539 25.64 9.03 4.86
N VAL A 540 24.78 9.04 5.87
CA VAL A 540 25.12 8.66 7.25
C VAL A 540 24.41 7.35 7.57
N VAL A 541 25.18 6.30 7.77
CA VAL A 541 24.66 4.94 7.97
C VAL A 541 25.23 4.36 9.25
N TYR A 542 24.36 4.00 10.20
CA TYR A 542 24.83 3.49 11.48
C TYR A 542 23.89 2.51 12.18
N ASN A 543 24.43 1.72 13.10
CA ASN A 543 23.67 0.69 13.82
C ASN A 543 22.96 -0.29 12.86
N ILE A 544 23.77 -0.94 12.03
CA ILE A 544 23.33 -1.97 11.08
C ILE A 544 23.82 -3.32 11.58
N GLY A 545 23.00 -4.35 11.49
CA GLY A 545 23.35 -5.65 12.07
C GLY A 545 24.45 -6.42 11.35
N TRP A 546 24.88 -6.01 10.14
CA TRP A 546 26.05 -6.60 9.47
C TRP A 546 27.00 -5.56 8.85
N GLY A 547 26.60 -4.88 7.78
CA GLY A 547 27.50 -3.97 7.05
C GLY A 547 26.85 -2.65 6.67
N GLY A 548 27.60 -1.56 6.77
CA GLY A 548 27.10 -0.23 6.38
C GLY A 548 26.82 -0.12 4.88
N LEU A 549 27.68 -0.75 4.08
CA LEU A 549 27.52 -0.88 2.64
C LEU A 549 27.97 -2.28 2.19
N PHE A 550 27.25 -2.85 1.23
CA PHE A 550 27.66 -4.07 0.53
C PHE A 550 27.42 -3.92 -0.97
N GLN A 551 28.39 -4.39 -1.76
CA GLN A 551 28.30 -4.44 -3.21
C GLN A 551 28.42 -5.89 -3.66
N HIS A 552 27.38 -6.37 -4.36
CA HIS A 552 27.27 -7.73 -4.85
C HIS A 552 27.15 -7.70 -6.38
N TYR A 553 28.16 -8.24 -7.06
CA TYR A 553 28.21 -8.29 -8.53
C TYR A 553 27.88 -6.96 -9.25
N GLY A 554 28.26 -5.81 -8.69
CA GLY A 554 28.08 -4.48 -9.31
C GLY A 554 29.34 -3.94 -10.00
N ALA A 555 29.19 -2.96 -10.90
CA ALA A 555 30.29 -2.35 -11.65
C ALA A 555 30.20 -0.81 -11.75
N ASN A 556 31.34 -0.12 -11.81
CA ASN A 556 31.41 1.33 -12.06
C ASN A 556 30.57 2.21 -11.11
N ASN A 557 30.37 1.77 -9.87
CA ASN A 557 29.73 2.58 -8.83
C ASN A 557 30.76 3.52 -8.18
N THR A 558 30.33 4.73 -7.82
CA THR A 558 31.16 5.71 -7.12
C THR A 558 30.68 5.86 -5.69
N ILE A 559 31.52 5.50 -4.73
CA ILE A 559 31.24 5.61 -3.29
C ILE A 559 32.12 6.72 -2.71
N ILE A 560 31.54 7.85 -2.30
CA ILE A 560 32.31 9.03 -1.87
C ILE A 560 31.69 9.74 -0.68
N ASN A 561 32.50 10.09 0.33
CA ASN A 561 32.07 10.90 1.48
C ASN A 561 30.88 10.34 2.29
N ASN A 562 30.77 9.00 2.43
CA ASN A 562 29.76 8.38 3.29
C ASN A 562 30.35 8.10 4.68
N VAL A 563 29.52 8.24 5.72
CA VAL A 563 29.87 7.89 7.10
C VAL A 563 29.21 6.57 7.46
N PHE A 564 30.01 5.52 7.65
CA PHE A 564 29.56 4.22 8.14
C PHE A 564 30.06 4.01 9.58
N ALA A 565 29.15 3.80 10.53
CA ALA A 565 29.53 3.69 11.94
C ALA A 565 28.72 2.62 12.68
N ARG A 566 29.29 2.00 13.72
CA ARG A 566 28.58 1.08 14.63
C ARG A 566 27.84 -0.05 13.91
N THR A 567 28.46 -0.61 12.87
CA THR A 567 27.96 -1.83 12.22
C THR A 567 28.37 -3.02 13.09
N SER A 568 27.41 -3.83 13.50
CA SER A 568 27.70 -5.08 14.21
C SER A 568 28.22 -6.09 13.20
N VAL A 569 29.31 -6.80 13.50
CA VAL A 569 29.75 -7.96 12.67
C VAL A 569 29.12 -9.27 13.20
N ILE A 570 28.02 -9.11 13.98
CA ILE A 570 27.23 -10.07 14.78
C ILE A 570 27.97 -10.45 16.09
N GLN A 571 27.39 -10.48 17.30
CA GLN A 571 26.01 -10.84 17.71
C GLN A 571 25.25 -9.77 18.52
N PRO A 572 23.91 -9.73 18.38
CA PRO A 572 23.09 -10.27 19.48
C PRO A 572 21.97 -11.23 19.03
N PRO A 573 21.52 -12.14 19.93
CA PRO A 573 20.27 -12.88 19.83
C PRO A 573 19.04 -12.00 20.06
#